data_AF-A0A1Y2NTA7-F1
#
_entry.id   AF-A0A1Y2NTA7-F1
#
_cell.length_a   1.000
_cell.length_b   1.000
_cell.length_c   1.000
_cell.angle_alpha   90.00
_cell.angle_beta   90.00
_cell.angle_gamma   90.00
#
_symmetry.space_group_name_H-M   'P 1'
#
loop_
_entity.id
_entity.type
_entity.pdbx_description
1 polymer ?
#
loop_
_entity_poly.entity_id
_entity_poly.type
_entity_poly.pdbx_seq_one_letter_code
_entity_poly.pdbx_strand_id
1 'polypeptide(L)'
;MHPLVVGPHNMPVITDAADARKDLSLTALSAITHASDPEVGAILKALSTALRDEPESLVNPVIEFVAQGLGKRPASEIWRNLVAVDLSFYTSPLSEEIRAQGEARRAARDVLTVLKQRGLEVPEVVRERITDTQGLELLHLWLVRAVTASSTDELFCDE
;
A
#
# COMPACT_ATOMS: atom_id res chain seq x y z
N MET A 1 -33.61 19.27 -17.01
CA MET A 1 -32.46 19.21 -16.07
C MET A 1 -31.34 18.47 -16.77
N HIS A 2 -30.23 19.14 -17.08
CA HIS A 2 -29.00 18.48 -17.53
C HIS A 2 -28.04 18.48 -16.34
N PRO A 3 -27.83 17.33 -15.68
CA PRO A 3 -26.90 17.29 -14.56
C PRO A 3 -25.50 17.66 -15.04
N LEU A 4 -24.82 18.55 -14.31
CA LEU A 4 -23.41 18.82 -14.54
C LEU A 4 -22.61 17.65 -13.98
N VAL A 5 -22.09 16.79 -14.86
CA VAL A 5 -21.32 15.62 -14.48
C VAL A 5 -19.84 15.94 -14.62
N VAL A 6 -19.10 15.74 -13.54
CA VAL A 6 -17.64 15.82 -13.55
C VAL A 6 -17.07 14.50 -14.06
N GLY A 7 -16.17 14.56 -15.04
CA GLY A 7 -15.50 13.39 -15.60
C GLY A 7 -14.26 13.75 -16.42
N PRO A 8 -13.56 12.76 -16.99
CA PRO A 8 -12.30 12.98 -17.71
C PRO A 8 -12.36 14.03 -18.84
N HIS A 9 -13.52 14.21 -19.46
CA HIS A 9 -13.70 15.15 -20.57
C HIS A 9 -13.80 16.62 -20.15
N ASN A 10 -14.00 16.90 -18.85
CA ASN A 10 -14.10 18.27 -18.32
C ASN A 10 -13.23 18.52 -17.09
N MET A 11 -12.51 17.51 -16.60
CA MET A 11 -11.54 17.65 -15.53
C MET A 11 -10.17 17.95 -16.12
N PRO A 12 -9.42 18.94 -15.60
CA PRO A 12 -8.05 19.20 -16.03
C PRO A 12 -7.11 18.05 -15.67
N VAL A 13 -6.13 17.81 -16.53
CA VAL A 13 -4.99 16.92 -16.26
C VAL A 13 -3.88 17.73 -15.59
N ILE A 14 -3.68 17.53 -14.28
CA ILE A 14 -2.71 18.28 -13.47
C ILE A 14 -1.51 17.39 -13.19
N THR A 15 -0.41 17.58 -13.92
CA THR A 15 0.78 16.71 -13.88
C THR A 15 2.04 17.40 -13.35
N ASP A 16 1.96 18.69 -13.08
CA ASP A 16 3.02 19.46 -12.44
C ASP A 16 2.75 19.64 -10.94
N ALA A 17 3.79 19.47 -10.12
CA ALA A 17 3.65 19.55 -8.66
C ALA A 17 3.41 20.99 -8.17
N ALA A 18 3.94 22.01 -8.85
CA ALA A 18 3.70 23.40 -8.48
C ALA A 18 2.26 23.81 -8.83
N ASP A 19 1.70 23.28 -9.91
CA ASP A 19 0.28 23.45 -10.23
C ASP A 19 -0.61 22.69 -9.24
N ALA A 20 -0.25 21.47 -8.86
CA ALA A 20 -0.98 20.70 -7.85
C ALA A 20 -1.04 21.39 -6.48
N ARG A 21 0.03 22.07 -6.05
CA ARG A 21 0.07 22.86 -4.81
C ARG A 21 -0.92 24.03 -4.80
N LYS A 22 -1.31 24.55 -5.97
CA LYS A 22 -2.28 25.65 -6.04
C LYS A 22 -3.69 25.19 -5.67
N ASP A 23 -4.03 23.93 -5.96
CA ASP A 23 -5.33 23.34 -5.62
C ASP A 23 -5.23 21.81 -5.47
N LEU A 24 -4.98 21.36 -4.25
CA LEU A 24 -4.87 19.94 -3.90
C LEU A 24 -6.19 19.19 -4.07
N SER A 25 -7.33 19.84 -3.78
CA SER A 25 -8.66 19.24 -3.89
C SER A 25 -9.00 18.96 -5.34
N LEU A 26 -8.76 19.93 -6.22
CA LEU A 26 -8.96 19.75 -7.66
C LEU A 26 -8.01 18.69 -8.24
N THR A 27 -6.76 18.64 -7.78
CA THR A 27 -5.79 17.63 -8.21
C THR A 27 -6.20 16.22 -7.74
N ALA A 28 -6.72 16.08 -6.52
CA ALA A 28 -7.27 14.81 -6.03
C ALA A 28 -8.47 14.35 -6.88
N LEU A 29 -9.39 15.27 -7.20
CA LEU A 29 -10.51 14.97 -8.09
C LEU A 29 -10.05 14.59 -9.50
N SER A 30 -9.05 15.30 -10.04
CA SER A 30 -8.40 14.98 -11.30
C SER A 30 -7.86 13.54 -11.31
N ALA A 31 -7.14 13.14 -10.27
CA ALA A 31 -6.64 11.77 -10.15
C ALA A 31 -7.78 10.73 -10.13
N ILE A 32 -8.87 11.01 -9.40
CA ILE A 32 -10.01 10.09 -9.27
C ILE A 32 -10.81 9.97 -10.58
N THR A 33 -11.03 11.07 -11.29
CA THR A 33 -11.78 11.05 -12.55
C THR A 33 -10.98 10.37 -13.64
N HIS A 34 -9.69 10.68 -13.74
CA HIS A 34 -8.77 10.11 -14.74
C HIS A 34 -8.24 8.73 -14.34
N ALA A 35 -8.82 8.06 -13.34
CA ALA A 35 -8.28 6.83 -12.75
C ALA A 35 -8.07 5.65 -13.73
N SER A 36 -8.68 5.71 -14.92
CA SER A 36 -8.54 4.72 -15.99
C SER A 36 -7.72 5.22 -17.18
N ASP A 37 -7.28 6.48 -17.15
CA ASP A 37 -6.59 7.13 -18.25
C ASP A 37 -5.07 6.97 -18.10
N PRO A 38 -4.30 6.97 -19.22
CA PRO A 38 -2.83 6.82 -19.18
C PRO A 38 -2.11 7.85 -18.30
N GLU A 39 -2.67 9.05 -18.17
CA GLU A 39 -2.07 10.19 -17.48
C GLU A 39 -2.18 10.10 -15.95
N VAL A 40 -3.00 9.19 -15.41
CA VAL A 40 -3.26 9.09 -13.96
C VAL A 40 -2.00 8.98 -13.12
N GLY A 41 -1.00 8.24 -13.61
CA GLY A 41 0.27 8.07 -12.89
C GLY A 41 1.01 9.39 -12.70
N ALA A 42 0.99 10.26 -13.71
CA ALA A 42 1.60 11.59 -13.63
C ALA A 42 0.82 12.51 -12.69
N ILE A 43 -0.52 12.44 -12.70
CA ILE A 43 -1.37 13.23 -11.80
C ILE A 43 -1.14 12.82 -10.34
N LEU A 44 -1.14 11.51 -10.05
CA LEU A 44 -0.85 10.98 -8.71
C LEU A 44 0.56 11.35 -8.24
N LYS A 45 1.55 11.36 -9.14
CA LYS A 45 2.92 11.78 -8.79
C LYS A 45 3.00 13.28 -8.46
N ALA A 46 2.30 14.12 -9.23
CA ALA A 46 2.21 15.55 -8.95
C ALA A 46 1.56 15.80 -7.58
N LEU A 47 0.45 15.12 -7.30
CA LEU A 47 -0.27 15.24 -6.03
C LEU A 47 0.59 14.78 -4.83
N SER A 48 1.17 13.58 -4.89
CA SER A 48 2.04 13.09 -3.81
C SER A 48 3.25 14.00 -3.56
N THR A 49 3.82 14.58 -4.62
CA THR A 49 4.92 15.54 -4.49
C THR A 49 4.48 16.87 -3.86
N ALA A 50 3.25 17.32 -4.16
CA ALA A 50 2.68 18.53 -3.57
C ALA A 50 2.37 18.36 -2.08
N LEU A 51 1.91 17.18 -1.67
CA LEU A 51 1.53 16.88 -0.28
C LEU A 51 2.71 16.73 0.70
N ARG A 52 3.95 16.60 0.23
CA ARG A 52 5.10 16.34 1.13
C ARG A 52 5.33 17.42 2.18
N ASP A 53 5.05 18.68 1.83
CA ASP A 53 5.35 19.84 2.68
C ASP A 53 4.11 20.37 3.41
N GLU A 54 2.99 19.64 3.38
CA GLU A 54 1.69 20.07 3.90
C GLU A 54 1.43 19.53 5.32
N PRO A 55 0.54 20.13 6.12
CA PRO A 55 0.25 19.62 7.46
C PRO A 55 -0.49 18.28 7.41
N GLU A 56 -0.20 17.39 8.36
CA GLU A 56 -0.81 16.05 8.45
C GLU A 56 -2.36 16.09 8.48
N SER A 57 -2.93 17.12 9.11
CA SER A 57 -4.39 17.34 9.16
C SER A 57 -5.03 17.54 7.78
N LEU A 58 -4.24 17.94 6.78
CA LEU A 58 -4.65 18.08 5.39
C LEU A 58 -4.29 16.82 4.59
N VAL A 59 -3.09 16.28 4.79
CA VAL A 59 -2.57 15.17 3.99
C VAL A 59 -3.33 13.87 4.24
N ASN A 60 -3.58 13.51 5.51
CA ASN A 60 -4.24 12.24 5.85
C ASN A 60 -5.63 12.11 5.19
N PRO A 61 -6.53 13.11 5.28
CA PRO A 61 -7.81 13.06 4.57
C PRO A 61 -7.67 12.94 3.05
N VAL A 62 -6.69 13.62 2.43
CA VAL A 62 -6.47 13.54 0.98
C VAL A 62 -5.99 12.16 0.55
N ILE A 63 -5.09 11.54 1.32
CA ILE A 63 -4.63 10.17 1.08
C ILE A 63 -5.82 9.20 1.01
N GLU A 64 -6.68 9.25 2.02
CA GLU A 64 -7.84 8.36 2.11
C GLU A 64 -8.89 8.66 1.05
N PHE A 65 -9.14 9.94 0.76
CA PHE A 65 -10.09 10.35 -0.26
C PHE A 65 -9.68 9.84 -1.64
N VAL A 66 -8.41 9.98 -2.02
CA VAL A 66 -7.88 9.46 -3.29
C VAL A 66 -7.94 7.94 -3.29
N ALA A 67 -7.54 7.26 -2.22
CA ALA A 67 -7.57 5.81 -2.13
C ALA A 67 -8.99 5.23 -2.35
N GLN A 68 -9.99 5.79 -1.65
CA GLN A 68 -11.39 5.43 -1.80
C GLN A 68 -11.90 5.75 -3.20
N GLY A 69 -11.53 6.93 -3.71
CA GLY A 69 -11.91 7.39 -5.03
C GLY A 69 -11.37 6.47 -6.14
N LEU A 70 -10.14 5.97 -6.04
CA LEU A 70 -9.55 5.06 -7.03
C LEU A 70 -10.16 3.65 -6.97
N GLY A 71 -10.57 3.18 -5.80
CA GLY A 71 -11.20 1.87 -5.61
C GLY A 71 -10.28 0.72 -6.06
N LYS A 72 -10.82 -0.21 -6.87
CA LYS A 72 -10.09 -1.41 -7.35
C LYS A 72 -9.34 -1.21 -8.68
N ARG A 73 -9.20 0.04 -9.14
CA ARG A 73 -8.53 0.34 -10.41
C ARG A 73 -7.01 0.20 -10.29
N PRO A 74 -6.28 -0.08 -11.38
CA PRO A 74 -4.81 -0.19 -11.36
C PRO A 74 -4.11 1.05 -10.76
N ALA A 75 -4.70 2.23 -10.92
CA ALA A 75 -4.21 3.47 -10.32
C ALA A 75 -4.11 3.42 -8.78
N SER A 76 -4.93 2.59 -8.12
CA SER A 76 -4.89 2.39 -6.66
C SER A 76 -3.53 1.87 -6.21
N GLU A 77 -2.92 0.93 -6.96
CA GLU A 77 -1.58 0.42 -6.66
C GLU A 77 -0.50 1.49 -6.85
N ILE A 78 -0.65 2.36 -7.86
CA ILE A 78 0.24 3.50 -8.06
C ILE A 78 0.17 4.43 -6.84
N TRP A 79 -1.05 4.73 -6.38
CA TRP A 79 -1.24 5.59 -5.21
C TRP A 79 -0.67 4.97 -3.94
N ARG A 80 -0.92 3.68 -3.68
CA ARG A 80 -0.33 2.95 -2.55
C ARG A 80 1.19 3.03 -2.55
N ASN A 81 1.82 2.81 -3.71
CA ASN A 81 3.29 2.92 -3.83
C ASN A 81 3.79 4.34 -3.56
N LEU A 82 3.08 5.37 -4.05
CA LEU A 82 3.45 6.76 -3.79
C LEU A 82 3.27 7.13 -2.32
N VAL A 83 2.22 6.67 -1.66
CA VAL A 83 2.03 6.86 -0.23
C VAL A 83 3.16 6.20 0.56
N ALA A 84 3.50 4.95 0.21
CA ALA A 84 4.58 4.20 0.83
C ALA A 84 5.97 4.82 0.68
N VAL A 85 6.22 5.56 -0.42
CA VAL A 85 7.54 6.13 -0.72
C VAL A 85 7.61 7.61 -0.35
N ASP A 86 6.71 8.42 -0.90
CA ASP A 86 6.78 9.88 -0.80
C ASP A 86 6.12 10.41 0.48
N LEU A 87 5.21 9.64 1.11
CA LEU A 87 4.35 10.10 2.21
C LEU A 87 4.43 9.19 3.45
N SER A 88 5.44 8.32 3.53
CA SER A 88 5.61 7.29 4.58
C SER A 88 5.69 7.83 6.01
N PHE A 89 5.99 9.12 6.17
CA PHE A 89 6.07 9.78 7.46
C PHE A 89 4.71 10.23 8.01
N TYR A 90 3.66 10.23 7.18
CA TYR A 90 2.30 10.50 7.62
C TYR A 90 1.60 9.23 8.12
N THR A 91 0.74 9.39 9.12
CA THR A 91 0.07 8.27 9.80
C THR A 91 -1.39 8.16 9.35
N SER A 92 -1.63 8.14 8.03
CA SER A 92 -2.96 7.86 7.51
C SER A 92 -3.31 6.38 7.67
N PRO A 93 -4.59 5.99 7.74
CA PRO A 93 -5.01 4.58 7.76
C PRO A 93 -4.37 3.73 6.65
N LEU A 94 -4.32 4.24 5.41
CA LEU A 94 -3.64 3.57 4.30
C LEU A 94 -2.14 3.41 4.54
N SER A 95 -1.47 4.43 5.09
CA SER A 95 -0.04 4.36 5.44
C SER A 95 0.22 3.28 6.50
N GLU A 96 -0.61 3.22 7.54
CA GLU A 96 -0.52 2.19 8.58
C GLU A 96 -0.76 0.79 8.02
N GLU A 97 -1.76 0.61 7.15
CA GLU A 97 -2.04 -0.66 6.49
C GLU A 97 -0.85 -1.13 5.65
N ILE A 98 -0.25 -0.23 4.86
CA ILE A 98 0.94 -0.51 4.05
C ILE A 98 2.12 -0.92 4.95
N ARG A 99 2.33 -0.22 6.06
CA ARG A 99 3.41 -0.53 7.01
C ARG A 99 3.21 -1.90 7.66
N ALA A 100 2.00 -2.20 8.12
CA ALA A 100 1.65 -3.49 8.70
C ALA A 100 1.87 -4.64 7.71
N GLN A 101 1.48 -4.48 6.44
CA GLN A 101 1.77 -5.46 5.38
C GLN A 101 3.27 -5.64 5.16
N GLY A 102 4.05 -4.55 5.21
CA GLY A 102 5.50 -4.60 5.10
C GLY A 102 6.15 -5.37 6.25
N GLU A 103 5.68 -5.16 7.48
CA GLU A 103 6.13 -5.87 8.68
C GLU A 103 5.79 -7.37 8.61
N ALA A 104 4.56 -7.72 8.21
CA ALA A 104 4.17 -9.12 8.01
C ALA A 104 5.03 -9.79 6.93
N ARG A 105 5.21 -9.17 5.76
CA ARG A 105 6.07 -9.71 4.69
C ARG A 105 7.51 -9.90 5.15
N ARG A 106 8.04 -9.00 5.98
CA ARG A 106 9.37 -9.15 6.59
C ARG A 106 9.39 -10.36 7.53
N ALA A 107 8.45 -10.46 8.46
CA ALA A 107 8.40 -11.56 9.40
C ALA A 107 8.26 -12.93 8.70
N ALA A 108 7.44 -13.02 7.65
CA ALA A 108 7.34 -14.22 6.81
C ALA A 108 8.69 -14.60 6.17
N ARG A 109 9.44 -13.62 5.66
CA ARG A 109 10.80 -13.86 5.13
C ARG A 109 11.77 -14.30 6.21
N ASP A 110 11.65 -13.77 7.42
CA ASP A 110 12.50 -14.16 8.55
C ASP A 110 12.25 -15.63 8.93
N VAL A 111 10.99 -16.07 8.99
CA VAL A 111 10.62 -17.49 9.20
C VAL A 111 11.29 -18.38 8.14
N LEU A 112 11.09 -18.07 6.86
CA LEU A 112 11.67 -18.84 5.75
C LEU A 112 13.21 -18.85 5.79
N THR A 113 13.82 -17.75 6.23
CA THR A 113 15.27 -17.64 6.39
C THR A 113 15.77 -18.60 7.46
N VAL A 114 15.11 -18.67 8.61
CA VAL A 114 15.47 -19.60 9.70
C VAL A 114 15.31 -21.05 9.24
N LEU A 115 14.19 -21.41 8.61
CA LEU A 115 13.96 -22.77 8.09
C LEU A 115 15.07 -23.19 7.12
N LYS A 116 15.46 -22.29 6.21
CA LYS A 116 16.56 -22.52 5.29
C LYS A 116 17.89 -22.72 6.01
N GLN A 117 18.21 -21.90 7.01
CA GLN A 117 19.44 -22.04 7.79
C GLN A 117 19.48 -23.32 8.63
N ARG A 118 18.31 -23.81 9.06
CA ARG A 118 18.15 -25.09 9.73
C ARG A 118 18.26 -26.29 8.79
N GLY A 119 18.30 -26.07 7.48
CA GLY A 119 18.33 -27.13 6.48
C GLY A 119 17.00 -27.87 6.33
N LEU A 120 15.89 -27.27 6.78
CA LEU A 120 14.56 -27.86 6.64
C LEU A 120 14.05 -27.63 5.22
N GLU A 121 13.54 -28.69 4.59
CA GLU A 121 12.85 -28.58 3.32
C GLU A 121 11.56 -27.79 3.51
N VAL A 122 11.34 -26.78 2.66
CA VAL A 122 10.12 -25.95 2.69
C VAL A 122 9.34 -26.21 1.40
N PRO A 123 8.33 -27.10 1.44
CA PRO A 123 7.42 -27.31 0.32
C PRO A 123 6.75 -26.00 -0.11
N GLU A 124 6.39 -25.88 -1.39
CA GLU A 124 5.81 -24.63 -1.90
C GLU A 124 4.51 -24.26 -1.18
N VAL A 125 3.67 -25.24 -0.85
CA VAL A 125 2.43 -25.01 -0.06
C VAL A 125 2.70 -24.39 1.31
N VAL A 126 3.81 -24.78 1.97
CA VAL A 126 4.22 -24.21 3.26
C VAL A 126 4.73 -22.79 3.05
N ARG A 127 5.50 -22.56 1.98
CA ARG A 127 5.99 -21.24 1.63
C ARG A 127 4.84 -20.26 1.37
N GLU A 128 3.89 -20.65 0.53
CA GLU A 128 2.70 -19.85 0.20
C GLU A 128 1.91 -19.49 1.48
N ARG A 129 1.66 -20.49 2.34
CA ARG A 129 0.99 -20.26 3.63
C ARG A 129 1.73 -19.22 4.48
N ILE A 130 3.06 -19.32 4.57
CA ILE A 130 3.87 -18.37 5.35
C ILE A 130 3.82 -16.97 4.73
N THR A 131 3.92 -16.85 3.40
CA THR A 131 3.95 -15.56 2.71
C THR A 131 2.62 -14.84 2.65
N ASP A 132 1.51 -15.59 2.63
CA ASP A 132 0.16 -15.01 2.53
C ASP A 132 -0.38 -14.54 3.88
N THR A 133 0.20 -15.05 4.97
CA THR A 133 -0.19 -14.67 6.35
C THR A 133 0.13 -13.21 6.62
N GLN A 134 -0.89 -12.43 7.01
CA GLN A 134 -0.73 -11.02 7.42
C GLN A 134 -0.65 -10.84 8.95
N GLY A 135 -0.93 -11.88 9.73
CA GLY A 135 -0.93 -11.83 11.19
C GLY A 135 0.50 -11.79 11.75
N LEU A 136 0.96 -10.62 12.21
CA LEU A 136 2.33 -10.45 12.72
C LEU A 136 2.61 -11.32 13.96
N GLU A 137 1.64 -11.47 14.86
CA GLU A 137 1.78 -12.31 16.06
C GLU A 137 1.96 -13.80 15.69
N LEU A 138 1.19 -14.27 14.71
CA LEU A 138 1.27 -15.64 14.21
C LEU A 138 2.63 -15.89 13.52
N LEU A 139 3.08 -14.96 12.68
CA LEU A 139 4.39 -15.04 12.03
C LEU A 139 5.53 -15.03 13.06
N HIS A 140 5.40 -14.26 14.14
CA HIS A 140 6.37 -14.25 15.22
C HIS A 140 6.41 -15.60 15.97
N LEU A 141 5.25 -16.18 16.26
CA LEU A 141 5.15 -17.52 16.85
C LEU A 141 5.85 -18.57 15.98
N TRP A 142 5.58 -18.56 14.67
CA TRP A 142 6.23 -19.44 13.71
C TRP A 142 7.74 -19.22 13.65
N LEU A 143 8.21 -17.98 13.76
CA LEU A 143 9.64 -17.66 13.79
C LEU A 143 10.31 -18.30 15.01
N VAL A 144 9.71 -18.18 16.20
CA VAL A 144 10.24 -18.79 17.43
C VAL A 144 10.29 -20.31 17.30
N ARG A 145 9.24 -20.93 16.74
CA ARG A 145 9.18 -22.39 16.53
C ARG A 145 10.20 -22.87 15.50
N ALA A 146 10.40 -22.13 14.42
CA ALA A 146 11.34 -22.48 13.35
C ALA A 146 12.78 -22.70 13.87
N VAL A 147 13.15 -22.05 14.98
CA VAL A 147 14.48 -22.19 15.60
C VAL A 147 14.72 -23.62 16.12
N THR A 148 13.68 -24.27 16.66
CA THR A 148 13.81 -25.59 17.33
C THR A 148 13.13 -26.71 16.57
N ALA A 149 12.23 -26.40 15.64
CA ALA A 149 11.46 -27.39 14.89
C ALA A 149 12.37 -28.40 14.15
N SER A 150 11.88 -29.63 14.07
CA SER A 150 12.50 -30.74 13.34
C SER A 150 11.88 -30.93 11.94
N SER A 151 10.71 -30.35 11.69
CA SER A 151 10.03 -30.33 10.39
C SER A 151 9.24 -29.03 10.21
N THR A 152 8.78 -28.75 8.97
CA THR A 152 7.94 -27.57 8.71
C THR A 152 6.54 -27.67 9.31
N ASP A 153 6.03 -28.89 9.50
CA ASP A 153 4.67 -29.11 10.02
C ASP A 153 4.55 -28.68 11.49
N GLU A 154 5.65 -28.81 12.25
CA GLU A 154 5.73 -28.38 13.66
C GLU A 154 5.55 -26.88 13.86
N LEU A 155 5.72 -26.06 12.81
CA LEU A 155 5.48 -24.61 12.91
C LEU A 155 4.00 -24.31 13.17
N PHE A 156 3.12 -25.15 12.65
CA PHE A 156 1.68 -24.93 12.59
C PHE A 156 0.89 -25.69 13.67
N CYS A 157 1.58 -26.39 14.58
CA CYS A 157 0.92 -27.03 15.72
C CYS A 157 0.28 -25.95 16.62
N ASP A 158 -0.91 -26.18 17.18
CA ASP A 158 -1.62 -25.21 18.04
C ASP A 158 -2.08 -23.90 17.38
N GLU A 159 -2.30 -23.89 16.07
CA GLU A 159 -3.27 -22.94 15.47
C GLU A 159 -4.71 -23.24 15.90
#